data_AF-A0A7X5Q678-F1
#
_entry.id   AF-A0A7X5Q678-F1
#
_cell.length_a   1.000
_cell.length_b   1.000
_cell.length_c   1.000
_cell.angle_alpha   90.00
_cell.angle_beta   90.00
_cell.angle_gamma   90.00
#
_symmetry.space_group_name_H-M   'P 1'
#
loop_
_entity.id
_entity.type
_entity.pdbx_description
1 polymer ?
#
loop_
_entity_poly.entity_id
_entity_poly.type
_entity_poly.pdbx_seq_one_letter_code
_entity_poly.pdbx_strand_id
1 'polypeptide(L)' 'PMPIHISLFDYFTGTVKAFSFGILIMTICCYKGMTTTGGAAGVGKATTSSVVISYVCILLLNFFLTMVLNIFRDTIMRWL' A
#
# COMPACT_ATOMS: atom_id res chain seq x y z
N PRO A 1 2.70 29.11 12.47
CA PRO A 1 4.00 28.77 11.85
C PRO A 1 4.24 27.25 11.90
N MET A 2 4.00 26.54 10.78
CA MET A 2 4.32 25.11 10.69
C MET A 2 5.84 24.96 10.64
N PRO A 3 6.47 24.34 11.64
CA PRO A 3 7.90 24.13 11.62
C PRO A 3 8.21 23.04 10.59
N ILE A 4 9.10 23.35 9.66
CA ILE A 4 9.57 22.45 8.60
C ILE A 4 10.50 21.41 9.26
N HIS A 5 9.93 20.46 9.99
CA HIS A 5 10.60 19.24 10.48
C HIS A 5 10.34 18.10 9.50
N ILE A 6 10.60 18.34 8.20
CA ILE A 6 10.53 17.30 7.19
C ILE A 6 11.93 16.75 7.07
N SER A 7 12.21 15.64 7.76
CA SER A 7 13.51 14.99 7.65
C SER A 7 13.56 14.20 6.34
N LEU A 8 14.75 14.01 5.76
CA LEU A 8 14.93 13.10 4.60
C LEU A 8 14.38 11.71 4.89
N PHE A 9 14.39 11.31 6.16
CA PHE A 9 13.76 10.08 6.65
C PHE A 9 12.25 10.04 6.34
N ASP A 10 11.49 11.09 6.68
CA ASP A 10 10.03 11.15 6.46
C ASP A 10 9.69 11.03 4.97
N TYR A 11 10.48 11.69 4.11
CA TYR A 11 10.34 11.58 2.65
C TYR A 11 10.58 10.14 2.16
N PHE A 12 11.63 9.50 2.65
CA PHE A 12 11.95 8.12 2.29
C PHE A 12 10.87 7.15 2.78
N THR A 13 10.33 7.38 3.98
CA THR A 13 9.24 6.56 4.54
C THR A 13 7.98 6.60 3.67
N GLY A 14 7.61 7.79 3.17
CA GLY A 14 6.46 7.96 2.30
C GLY A 14 6.66 7.29 0.93
N THR A 15 7.87 7.41 0.38
CA THR A 15 8.22 6.82 -0.92
C THR A 15 8.15 5.29 -0.88
N VAL A 16 8.68 4.66 0.17
CA VAL A 16 8.61 3.19 0.35
C VAL A 16 7.16 2.71 0.50
N LYS A 17 6.33 3.45 1.25
CA LYS A 17 4.89 3.14 1.38
C LYS A 17 4.16 3.26 0.03
N ALA A 18 4.40 4.33 -0.73
CA ALA A 18 3.76 4.52 -2.04
C ALA A 18 4.14 3.41 -3.03
N PHE A 19 5.42 3.02 -3.07
CA PHE A 19 5.90 1.96 -3.95
C PHE A 19 5.27 0.60 -3.62
N SER A 20 5.20 0.25 -2.33
CA SER A 20 4.60 -1.01 -1.87
C SER A 20 3.09 -1.09 -2.15
N PHE A 21 2.34 0.00 -1.96
CA PHE A 21 0.93 0.05 -2.36
C PHE A 21 0.75 -0.12 -3.87
N GLY A 22 1.60 0.50 -4.69
CA GLY A 22 1.56 0.38 -6.15
C GLY A 22 1.71 -1.07 -6.63
N ILE A 23 2.72 -1.78 -6.14
CA ILE A 23 2.95 -3.20 -6.49
C ILE A 23 1.78 -4.08 -6.06
N LEU A 24 1.26 -3.85 -4.86
CA LEU A 24 0.14 -4.63 -4.32
C LEU A 24 -1.13 -4.43 -5.16
N ILE A 25 -1.49 -3.18 -5.48
CA ILE A 25 -2.67 -2.86 -6.30
C ILE A 25 -2.52 -3.45 -7.69
N MET A 26 -1.37 -3.27 -8.33
CA MET A 26 -1.10 -3.80 -9.67
C MET A 26 -1.32 -5.32 -9.70
N THR A 27 -0.76 -6.04 -8.74
CA THR A 27 -0.87 -7.50 -8.66
C THR A 27 -2.32 -7.96 -8.49
N ILE A 28 -3.08 -7.35 -7.57
CA ILE A 28 -4.48 -7.71 -7.31
C ILE A 28 -5.36 -7.42 -8.53
N CYS A 29 -5.20 -6.23 -9.12
CA CYS A 29 -5.98 -5.81 -10.27
C CYS A 29 -5.70 -6.68 -11.51
N CYS A 30 -4.44 -6.98 -11.80
CA CYS A 30 -4.08 -7.87 -12.90
C CYS A 30 -4.63 -9.28 -12.67
N TYR A 31 -4.52 -9.81 -11.45
CA TYR A 31 -5.04 -11.15 -11.12
C TYR A 31 -6.55 -11.26 -11.31
N LYS A 32 -7.31 -10.27 -10.81
CA LYS A 32 -8.77 -10.22 -10.97
C LYS A 32 -9.20 -9.97 -12.41
N GLY A 33 -8.45 -9.16 -13.16
CA GLY A 33 -8.70 -8.90 -14.58
C GLY A 33 -8.55 -10.16 -15.43
N MET A 34 -7.48 -10.93 -15.22
CA MET A 34 -7.21 -12.17 -15.97
C MET A 34 -8.18 -13.31 -15.64
N THR A 35 -8.70 -13.36 -14.40
CA THR A 35 -9.62 -14.40 -13.94
C THR A 35 -11.09 -14.09 -14.29
N THR A 36 -11.37 -12.94 -14.91
CA THR A 36 -12.75 -12.52 -15.15
C THR A 36 -13.42 -13.32 -16.26
N THR A 37 -14.70 -13.65 -16.07
CA THR A 37 -15.51 -14.40 -17.04
C THR A 37 -16.90 -13.76 -17.16
N GLY A 38 -17.60 -13.98 -18.28
CA GLY A 38 -18.96 -13.46 -18.49
C GLY A 38 -19.07 -12.11 -19.20
N GLY A 39 -18.09 -11.76 -20.06
CA GLY A 39 -18.16 -10.58 -20.93
C GLY A 39 -18.23 -9.25 -20.16
N ALA A 40 -18.85 -8.22 -20.76
CA ALA A 40 -18.87 -6.86 -20.21
C ALA A 40 -19.51 -6.77 -18.80
N ALA A 41 -20.56 -7.54 -18.53
CA ALA A 41 -21.21 -7.57 -17.22
C ALA A 41 -20.32 -8.23 -16.15
N GLY A 42 -19.58 -9.27 -16.52
CA GLY A 42 -18.60 -9.94 -15.66
C GLY A 42 -17.42 -9.04 -15.31
N VAL A 43 -16.90 -8.29 -16.28
CA VAL A 43 -15.84 -7.30 -16.09
C VAL A 43 -16.25 -6.27 -15.03
N GLY A 44 -17.45 -5.70 -15.13
CA GLY A 44 -17.96 -4.74 -14.14
C GLY A 44 -17.98 -5.29 -12.71
N LYS A 45 -18.53 -6.50 -12.51
CA LYS A 45 -18.54 -7.16 -11.18
C LYS A 45 -17.13 -7.45 -10.66
N ALA A 46 -16.23 -7.90 -11.53
CA ALA A 46 -14.86 -8.20 -11.14
C ALA A 46 -14.07 -6.94 -10.77
N THR A 47 -14.27 -5.83 -11.50
CA THR A 47 -13.66 -4.54 -11.15
C THR A 47 -14.12 -4.06 -9.78
N THR A 48 -15.42 -4.07 -9.47
CA THR A 48 -15.92 -3.68 -8.14
C THR A 48 -15.34 -4.57 -7.04
N SER A 49 -15.35 -5.89 -7.25
CA SER A 49 -14.79 -6.84 -6.28
C SER A 49 -13.28 -6.65 -6.10
N SER A 50 -12.55 -6.35 -7.18
CA SER A 50 -11.12 -6.09 -7.16
C SER A 50 -10.80 -4.85 -6.33
N VAL A 51 -11.53 -3.75 -6.52
CA VAL A 51 -11.30 -2.50 -5.78
C VAL A 51 -11.52 -2.71 -4.28
N VAL A 52 -12.58 -3.43 -3.88
CA VAL A 52 -12.85 -3.72 -2.46
C VAL A 52 -11.72 -4.54 -1.85
N ILE A 53 -11.26 -5.60 -2.53
CA ILE A 53 -10.14 -6.43 -2.04
C ILE A 53 -8.86 -5.61 -1.95
N SER A 54 -8.53 -4.83 -2.99
CA SER A 54 -7.36 -3.95 -2.98
C SER A 54 -7.41 -2.96 -1.83
N TYR A 55 -8.56 -2.35 -1.55
CA TYR A 55 -8.72 -1.38 -0.47
C TYR A 55 -8.47 -1.99 0.92
N VAL A 56 -9.03 -3.19 1.18
CA VAL A 56 -8.80 -3.90 2.45
C VAL A 56 -7.33 -4.30 2.59
N CYS A 57 -6.70 -4.80 1.52
CA CYS A 57 -5.29 -5.14 1.55
C CYS A 57 -4.38 -3.91 1.77
N ILE A 58 -4.71 -2.76 1.18
CA ILE A 58 -3.97 -1.50 1.40
C ILE A 58 -4.03 -1.09 2.88
N LEU A 59 -5.20 -1.17 3.52
CA LEU A 59 -5.35 -0.82 4.93
C LEU A 59 -4.49 -1.71 5.84
N LEU A 60 -4.52 -3.03 5.60
CA LEU A 60 -3.68 -3.98 6.35
C LEU A 60 -2.18 -3.73 6.11
N LEU A 61 -1.79 -3.53 4.85
CA LEU A 61 -0.40 -3.25 4.49
C LEU A 61 0.08 -1.93 5.10
N ASN A 62 -0.77 -0.90 5.13
CA ASN A 62 -0.44 0.40 5.71
C ASN A 62 -0.15 0.29 7.21
N PHE A 63 -0.97 -0.47 7.94
CA PHE A 63 -0.75 -0.73 9.35
C PHE A 63 0.59 -1.45 9.57
N PHE A 64 0.83 -2.52 8.79
CA PHE A 64 2.05 -3.32 8.89
C PHE A 64 3.31 -2.49 8.56
N LEU A 65 3.30 -1.75 7.44
CA LEU A 65 4.40 -0.86 7.04
C LEU A 65 4.69 0.21 8.08
N THR A 66 3.65 0.82 8.65
CA THR A 66 3.81 1.86 9.67
C THR A 66 4.42 1.29 10.94
N MET A 67 3.95 0.12 11.39
CA MET A 67 4.52 -0.57 12.55
C MET A 67 5.99 -0.95 12.31
N VAL A 68 6.31 -1.59 11.17
CA VAL A 68 7.68 -2.01 10.83
C VAL A 68 8.61 -0.81 10.76
N LEU A 69 8.21 0.28 10.11
CA LEU A 69 9.04 1.47 10.04
C LEU A 69 9.27 2.13 11.40
N ASN A 70 8.25 2.17 12.25
CA ASN A 70 8.37 2.76 13.58
C ASN A 70 9.31 1.93 14.46
N ILE A 71 9.18 0.59 14.43
CA ILE A 71 10.08 -0.34 15.12
C ILE A 71 11.51 -0.22 14.60
N PHE A 72 11.68 -0.12 13.28
CA PHE A 72 13.00 0.04 12.66
C PHE A 72 13.66 1.34 13.12
N ARG A 73 12.90 2.44 13.15
CA ARG A 73 13.36 3.74 13.66
C ARG A 73 13.78 3.64 15.13
N ASP A 74 12.96 3.01 15.97
CA ASP A 74 13.26 2.85 17.40
C ASP A 74 14.48 1.94 17.64
N THR A 75 14.69 0.93 16.81
CA THR A 75 15.85 0.03 16.89
C THR A 75 17.14 0.74 16.47
N ILE A 76 17.10 1.53 15.39
CA ILE A 76 18.27 2.28 14.90
C ILE A 76 18.69 3.35 15.92
N MET A 77 17.73 4.02 16.56
CA MET A 77 17.97 5.03 17.60
C MET A 77 18.45 4.42 18.92
N ARG A 78 18.22 3.13 19.16
CA ARG A 78 18.72 2.43 20.35
C ARG A 78 20.14 1.89 20.19
N TRP A 79 20.60 1.71 18.95
CA TRP A 79 21.96 1.24 18.63
C TRP A 79 22.96 2.38 18.41
N LEU A 80 22.47 3.62 18.25
CA LEU A 80 23.27 4.85 18.15
C LEU A 80 23.21 5.63 19.47
#